data_AF-A0A8J7WB91-F1
#
_entry.id   AF-A0A8J7WB91-F1
#
_cell.length_a   1.000
_cell.length_b   1.000
_cell.length_c   1.000
_cell.angle_alpha   90.00
_cell.angle_beta   90.00
_cell.angle_gamma   90.00
#
_symmetry.space_group_name_H-M   'P 1'
#
loop_
_entity.id
_entity.type
_entity.pdbx_description
1 polymer ?
#
loop_
_entity_poly.entity_id
_entity_poly.type
_entity_poly.pdbx_seq_one_letter_code
_entity_poly.pdbx_strand_id
1 'polypeptide(L)'
;MAFPNGPLAGGNLLLVMIDRLVQLNPEGQPTSPPNSRYAVLAGLAAPDAGGPPSLFVYRIFASDMSANPYSNSVAAEVARSSATTGPANGGRTRTESWAVSYDGGTLALELSFVSGKAGWGPAEAFPHSAVNPDFSRIYRYDQLVDLAMSTAVGKPLDGTVSLSSSIPELTGIFNGAESLVAIMDVPVYTRQVFLP
;
A
#
# COMPACT_ATOMS: atom_id res chain seq x y z
N MET A 1 -7.86 -1.08 -10.06
CA MET A 1 -7.96 -1.53 -8.65
C MET A 1 -9.43 -1.51 -8.29
N ALA A 2 -9.97 -2.56 -7.66
CA ALA A 2 -11.39 -2.63 -7.33
C ALA A 2 -11.73 -1.85 -6.05
N PHE A 3 -11.07 -0.73 -5.71
CA PHE A 3 -11.39 0.06 -4.51
C PHE A 3 -12.43 1.14 -4.88
N PRO A 4 -13.54 1.31 -4.15
CA PRO A 4 -13.94 0.67 -2.89
C PRO A 4 -14.96 -0.46 -3.11
N ASN A 5 -14.75 -1.29 -4.13
CA ASN A 5 -15.65 -2.37 -4.57
C ASN A 5 -15.02 -3.76 -4.31
N GLY A 6 -15.72 -4.82 -4.72
CA GLY A 6 -15.20 -6.19 -4.68
C GLY A 6 -14.66 -6.57 -3.27
N PRO A 7 -13.48 -7.21 -3.18
CA PRO A 7 -12.88 -7.58 -1.90
C PRO A 7 -12.54 -6.40 -0.96
N LEU A 8 -12.49 -5.17 -1.46
CA LEU A 8 -12.19 -3.97 -0.68
C LEU A 8 -13.45 -3.15 -0.35
N ALA A 9 -14.64 -3.72 -0.58
CA ALA A 9 -15.88 -2.99 -0.36
C ALA A 9 -16.07 -2.57 1.10
N GLY A 10 -16.47 -1.31 1.29
CA GLY A 10 -16.58 -0.66 2.60
C GLY A 10 -15.33 0.09 3.05
N GLY A 11 -14.20 -0.04 2.34
CA GLY A 11 -12.99 0.75 2.62
C GLY A 11 -13.06 2.16 2.01
N ASN A 12 -12.50 3.15 2.70
CA ASN A 12 -12.38 4.54 2.24
C ASN A 12 -10.93 5.08 2.34
N LEU A 13 -10.05 4.33 2.99
CA LEU A 13 -8.62 4.61 3.11
C LEU A 13 -7.81 3.33 2.81
N LEU A 14 -6.65 3.51 2.19
CA LEU A 14 -5.63 2.50 1.95
C LEU A 14 -4.34 2.94 2.62
N LEU A 15 -3.77 2.05 3.44
CA LEU A 15 -2.36 2.07 3.81
C LEU A 15 -1.63 1.06 2.93
N VAL A 16 -0.73 1.55 2.08
CA VAL A 16 0.03 0.71 1.14
C VAL A 16 1.50 0.71 1.56
N MET A 17 1.98 -0.45 1.99
CA MET A 17 3.37 -0.69 2.34
C MET A 17 4.09 -1.30 1.14
N ILE A 18 5.14 -0.64 0.65
CA ILE A 18 5.81 -0.99 -0.60
C ILE A 18 7.28 -1.28 -0.34
N ASP A 19 7.73 -2.47 -0.74
CA ASP A 19 9.14 -2.86 -0.81
C ASP A 19 9.56 -2.88 -2.28
N ARG A 20 10.16 -1.79 -2.77
CA ARG A 20 10.62 -1.71 -4.16
C ARG A 20 12.03 -2.27 -4.23
N LEU A 21 12.13 -3.51 -4.70
CA LEU A 21 13.40 -4.24 -4.83
C LEU A 21 14.29 -3.69 -5.95
N VAL A 22 13.69 -3.13 -7.01
CA VAL A 22 14.39 -2.52 -8.13
C VAL A 22 13.49 -1.47 -8.79
N GLN A 23 14.09 -0.40 -9.29
CA GLN A 23 13.46 0.53 -10.22
C GLN A 23 14.30 0.60 -11.49
N LEU A 24 13.62 0.58 -12.64
CA LEU A 24 14.24 0.73 -13.95
C LEU A 24 13.92 2.11 -14.53
N ASN A 25 14.85 2.69 -15.27
CA ASN A 25 14.62 3.85 -16.11
C ASN A 25 13.94 3.43 -17.45
N PRO A 26 13.58 4.39 -18.33
CA PRO A 26 12.97 4.06 -19.63
C PRO A 26 13.82 3.15 -20.52
N GLU A 27 15.15 3.15 -20.34
CA GLU A 27 16.09 2.30 -21.07
C GLU A 27 16.21 0.88 -20.46
N GLY A 28 15.47 0.59 -19.39
CA GLY A 28 15.49 -0.71 -18.71
C GLY A 28 16.67 -0.91 -17.76
N GLN A 29 17.40 0.15 -17.43
CA GLN A 29 18.57 0.10 -16.53
C GLN A 29 18.16 0.40 -15.08
N PRO A 30 18.75 -0.31 -14.09
CA PRO A 30 18.52 -0.02 -12.68
C PRO A 30 18.89 1.41 -12.28
N THR A 31 18.08 2.03 -11.44
CA THR A 31 18.35 3.36 -10.86
C THR A 31 19.04 3.25 -9.49
N SER A 32 19.60 4.37 -9.01
CA SER A 32 20.06 4.52 -7.63
C SER A 32 19.01 5.29 -6.79
N PRO A 33 18.74 4.94 -5.53
CA PRO A 33 19.28 3.78 -4.81
C PRO A 33 18.77 2.45 -5.37
N PRO A 34 19.47 1.32 -5.13
CA PRO A 34 19.12 0.02 -5.70
C PRO A 34 17.74 -0.48 -5.23
N ASN A 35 17.33 -0.09 -4.04
CA ASN A 35 16.03 -0.40 -3.46
C ASN A 35 15.53 0.78 -2.65
N SER A 36 14.23 0.76 -2.36
CA SER A 36 13.57 1.80 -1.56
C SER A 36 12.25 1.28 -1.02
N ARG A 37 11.79 1.85 0.09
CA ARG A 37 10.52 1.48 0.71
C ARG A 37 9.65 2.70 0.94
N TYR A 38 8.35 2.45 0.92
CA TYR A 38 7.34 3.49 1.08
C TYR A 38 6.19 2.99 1.95
N ALA A 39 5.66 3.90 2.76
CA ALA A 39 4.30 3.77 3.30
C ALA A 39 3.46 4.89 2.68
N VAL A 40 2.38 4.52 2.01
CA VAL A 40 1.52 5.44 1.27
C VAL A 40 0.13 5.42 1.89
N LEU A 41 -0.36 6.59 2.27
CA LEU A 41 -1.77 6.79 2.59
C LEU A 41 -2.47 7.32 1.35
N ALA A 42 -3.49 6.60 0.91
CA ALA A 42 -4.34 6.98 -0.19
C ALA A 42 -5.81 6.74 0.17
N GLY A 43 -6.73 7.45 -0.45
CA GLY A 43 -8.16 7.22 -0.23
C GLY A 43 -8.98 7.85 -1.32
N LEU A 44 -10.29 7.68 -1.23
CA LEU A 44 -11.21 8.26 -2.21
C LEU A 44 -11.62 9.66 -1.79
N ALA A 45 -11.59 10.58 -2.74
CA ALA A 45 -12.20 11.90 -2.60
C ALA A 45 -12.91 12.25 -3.91
N ALA A 46 -13.99 13.01 -3.82
CA ALA A 46 -14.58 13.66 -4.98
C ALA A 46 -13.87 15.02 -5.16
N PRO A 47 -13.33 15.33 -6.35
CA PRO A 47 -12.71 16.64 -6.62
C PRO A 47 -13.71 17.79 -6.44
N ASP A 48 -14.96 17.55 -6.82
CA ASP A 48 -16.09 18.46 -6.69
C ASP A 48 -17.23 17.82 -5.88
N ALA A 49 -18.04 18.66 -5.22
CA ALA A 49 -19.23 18.19 -4.51
C ALA A 49 -20.19 17.45 -5.46
N GLY A 50 -20.33 16.13 -5.28
CA GLY A 50 -21.18 15.27 -6.10
C GLY A 50 -20.51 14.65 -7.32
N GLY A 51 -19.22 14.91 -7.55
CA GLY A 51 -18.42 14.23 -8.58
C GLY A 51 -18.13 12.76 -8.22
N PRO A 52 -17.75 11.93 -9.21
CA PRO A 52 -17.33 10.56 -8.94
C PRO A 52 -16.05 10.57 -8.07
N PRO A 53 -15.93 9.64 -7.09
CA PRO A 53 -14.73 9.55 -6.28
C PRO A 53 -13.52 9.11 -7.12
N SER A 54 -12.41 9.83 -6.99
CA SER A 54 -11.10 9.47 -7.53
C SER A 54 -10.15 9.06 -6.41
N LEU A 55 -9.13 8.27 -6.74
CA LEU A 55 -8.08 7.90 -5.79
C LEU A 55 -7.12 9.07 -5.60
N PHE A 56 -6.90 9.50 -4.36
CA PHE A 56 -5.94 10.53 -4.00
C PHE A 56 -4.85 9.96 -3.11
N VAL A 57 -3.60 10.35 -3.38
CA VAL A 57 -2.45 10.08 -2.52
C VAL A 57 -2.33 11.24 -1.54
N TYR A 58 -2.51 10.97 -0.26
CA TYR A 58 -2.49 11.97 0.81
C TYR A 58 -1.11 12.19 1.39
N ARG A 59 -0.37 11.11 1.63
CA ARG A 59 0.98 11.15 2.24
C ARG A 59 1.81 9.98 1.75
N ILE A 60 3.11 10.23 1.57
CA ILE A 60 4.11 9.19 1.31
C ILE A 60 5.24 9.36 2.33
N PHE A 61 5.46 8.35 3.17
CA PHE A 61 6.69 8.22 3.95
C PHE A 61 7.68 7.43 3.12
N ALA A 62 8.83 8.01 2.80
CA ALA A 62 9.75 7.48 1.81
C ALA A 62 11.17 7.33 2.35
N SER A 63 11.76 6.15 2.13
CA SER A 63 13.21 5.95 2.35
C SER A 63 14.07 6.61 1.27
N ASP A 64 13.47 6.99 0.14
CA ASP A 64 14.10 7.72 -0.96
C ASP A 64 13.19 8.85 -1.44
N MET A 65 13.67 10.07 -1.27
CA MET A 65 12.95 11.30 -1.59
C MET A 65 13.19 11.81 -3.01
N SER A 66 14.08 11.19 -3.79
CA SER A 66 14.50 11.69 -5.11
C SER A 66 13.35 11.88 -6.10
N ALA A 67 12.30 11.06 -6.02
CA ALA A 67 11.18 11.08 -6.96
C ALA A 67 10.00 12.00 -6.57
N ASN A 68 9.78 12.23 -5.26
CA ASN A 68 8.64 12.96 -4.65
C ASN A 68 7.41 13.17 -5.57
N PRO A 69 6.72 12.08 -5.95
CA PRO A 69 5.91 12.08 -7.16
C PRO A 69 4.66 12.95 -7.12
N TYR A 70 4.11 13.20 -5.92
CA TYR A 70 2.87 13.96 -5.72
C TYR A 70 3.09 15.21 -4.83
N SER A 71 4.35 15.62 -4.65
CA SER A 71 4.75 16.77 -3.82
C SER A 71 4.32 16.71 -2.34
N ASN A 72 4.02 15.51 -1.84
CA ASN A 72 3.57 15.26 -0.48
C ASN A 72 4.36 14.14 0.22
N SER A 73 5.53 13.78 -0.32
CA SER A 73 6.44 12.85 0.33
C SER A 73 7.18 13.51 1.49
N VAL A 74 7.49 12.72 2.52
CA VAL A 74 8.38 13.07 3.63
C VAL A 74 9.43 11.98 3.79
N ALA A 75 10.64 12.37 4.17
CA ALA A 75 11.72 11.43 4.43
C ALA A 75 11.38 10.60 5.68
N ALA A 76 11.58 9.29 5.61
CA ALA A 76 11.39 8.39 6.73
C ALA A 76 12.32 7.18 6.61
N GLU A 77 12.74 6.62 7.73
CA GLU A 77 13.29 5.27 7.75
C GLU A 77 12.12 4.28 7.62
N VAL A 78 12.22 3.32 6.69
CA VAL A 78 11.19 2.30 6.50
C VAL A 78 11.84 0.93 6.61
N ALA A 79 11.74 0.34 7.79
CA ALA A 79 12.21 -1.01 8.07
C ALA A 79 11.12 -2.03 7.74
N ARG A 80 11.56 -3.19 7.22
CA ARG A 80 10.71 -4.35 6.96
C ARG A 80 11.43 -5.61 7.37
N SER A 81 10.74 -6.51 8.04
CA SER A 81 11.14 -7.91 8.12
C SER A 81 9.98 -8.81 7.70
N SER A 82 10.31 -9.91 7.01
CA SER A 82 9.32 -10.86 6.54
C SER A 82 9.82 -12.29 6.70
N ALA A 83 8.93 -13.21 7.05
CA ALA A 83 9.23 -14.63 7.07
C ALA A 83 8.11 -15.43 6.41
N THR A 84 8.47 -16.57 5.82
CA THR A 84 7.51 -17.55 5.33
C THR A 84 7.93 -18.92 5.85
N THR A 85 7.05 -19.60 6.57
CA THR A 85 7.30 -20.90 7.18
C THR A 85 6.21 -21.89 6.79
N GLY A 86 6.56 -23.18 6.78
CA GLY A 86 5.63 -24.26 6.43
C GLY A 86 6.01 -25.01 5.14
N PRO A 87 5.22 -26.01 4.77
CA PRO A 87 5.52 -26.93 3.67
C PRO A 87 5.42 -26.24 2.29
N ALA A 88 6.20 -26.71 1.34
CA ALA A 88 6.24 -26.10 0.01
C ALA A 88 4.89 -26.16 -0.73
N ASN A 89 4.16 -27.26 -0.55
CA ASN A 89 2.89 -27.59 -1.23
C ASN A 89 1.67 -27.53 -0.29
N GLY A 90 1.74 -26.76 0.80
CA GLY A 90 0.64 -26.57 1.74
C GLY A 90 0.49 -25.12 2.17
N GLY A 91 -0.43 -24.86 3.10
CA GLY A 91 -0.58 -23.53 3.71
C GLY A 91 0.73 -23.10 4.36
N ARG A 92 1.23 -21.92 4.01
CA ARG A 92 2.44 -21.34 4.60
C ARG A 92 2.05 -20.15 5.46
N THR A 93 2.57 -20.11 6.69
CA THR A 93 2.44 -18.93 7.52
C THR A 93 3.40 -17.87 7.00
N ARG A 94 2.86 -16.68 6.75
CA ARG A 94 3.62 -15.48 6.42
C ARG A 94 3.55 -14.53 7.61
N THR A 95 4.68 -13.90 7.91
CA THR A 95 4.75 -12.81 8.86
C THR A 95 5.38 -11.59 8.18
N GLU A 96 4.81 -10.43 8.42
CA GLU A 96 5.28 -9.14 7.94
C GLU A 96 5.34 -8.17 9.12
N SER A 97 6.49 -7.56 9.31
CA SER A 97 6.71 -6.50 10.29
C SER A 97 7.25 -5.28 9.56
N TRP A 98 6.59 -4.15 9.74
CA TRP A 98 6.97 -2.88 9.15
C TRP A 98 7.05 -1.81 10.24
N ALA A 99 8.12 -1.02 10.19
CA ALA A 99 8.27 0.17 11.03
C ALA A 99 8.68 1.36 10.16
N VAL A 100 7.87 2.41 10.21
CA VAL A 100 8.14 3.70 9.56
C VAL A 100 8.50 4.69 10.65
N SER A 101 9.75 5.12 10.69
CA SER A 101 10.24 6.14 11.62
C SER A 101 10.40 7.46 10.89
N TYR A 102 9.66 8.45 11.35
CA TYR A 102 9.66 9.83 10.87
C TYR A 102 9.95 10.75 12.06
N ASP A 103 10.49 11.95 11.83
CA ASP A 103 10.82 12.90 12.91
C ASP A 103 9.63 13.18 13.85
N GLY A 104 8.41 13.11 13.32
CA GLY A 104 7.17 13.29 14.08
C GLY A 104 6.64 12.05 14.80
N GLY A 105 7.19 10.85 14.61
CA GLY A 105 6.70 9.63 15.27
C GLY A 105 6.86 8.36 14.42
N THR A 106 6.16 7.31 14.81
CA THR A 106 6.28 5.98 14.20
C THR A 106 4.94 5.47 13.71
N LEU A 107 4.93 4.75 12.58
CA LEU A 107 3.82 3.89 12.14
C LEU A 107 4.34 2.45 12.09
N ALA A 108 3.69 1.53 12.79
CA ALA A 108 4.09 0.14 12.88
C ALA A 108 2.95 -0.80 12.46
N LEU A 109 3.27 -1.79 11.64
CA LEU A 109 2.37 -2.86 11.22
C LEU A 109 3.01 -4.21 11.52
N GLU A 110 2.31 -5.03 12.27
CA GLU A 110 2.61 -6.44 12.49
C GLU A 110 1.47 -7.27 11.91
N LEU A 111 1.79 -8.20 11.01
CA LEU A 111 0.82 -9.05 10.33
C LEU A 111 1.33 -10.48 10.29
N SER A 112 0.47 -11.42 10.65
CA SER A 112 0.64 -12.84 10.35
C SER A 112 -0.60 -13.37 9.66
N PHE A 113 -0.40 -14.24 8.67
CA PHE A 113 -1.50 -14.90 7.98
C PHE A 113 -1.06 -16.21 7.33
N VAL A 114 -1.98 -17.13 7.09
CA VAL A 114 -1.73 -18.27 6.21
C VAL A 114 -1.96 -17.86 4.76
N SER A 115 -0.93 -17.98 3.93
CA SER A 115 -1.01 -17.67 2.50
C SER A 115 -2.00 -18.61 1.81
N GLY A 116 -2.93 -18.03 1.06
CA GLY A 116 -3.91 -18.72 0.24
C GLY A 116 -3.48 -18.88 -1.21
N LYS A 117 -4.47 -19.07 -2.08
CA LYS A 117 -4.29 -19.13 -3.53
C LYS A 117 -4.18 -17.72 -4.09
N ALA A 118 -2.97 -17.27 -4.35
CA ALA A 118 -2.75 -16.00 -5.01
C ALA A 118 -3.21 -16.03 -6.48
N GLY A 119 -3.81 -14.93 -6.94
CA GLY A 119 -4.16 -14.70 -8.34
C GLY A 119 -3.10 -13.86 -9.04
N TRP A 120 -2.72 -14.24 -10.26
CA TRP A 120 -1.91 -13.39 -11.14
C TRP A 120 -2.84 -12.65 -12.10
N GLY A 121 -2.65 -11.35 -12.25
CA GLY A 121 -3.39 -10.60 -13.27
C GLY A 121 -3.01 -9.14 -13.36
N PRO A 122 -3.52 -8.48 -14.42
CA PRO A 122 -3.27 -7.07 -14.63
C PRO A 122 -4.11 -6.21 -13.68
N ALA A 123 -3.63 -5.02 -13.36
CA ALA A 123 -4.42 -3.97 -12.73
C ALA A 123 -3.99 -2.60 -13.24
N GLU A 124 -4.90 -1.64 -13.14
CA GLU A 124 -4.61 -0.22 -13.40
C GLU A 124 -5.06 0.62 -12.20
N ALA A 125 -4.32 1.70 -11.93
CA ALA A 125 -4.71 2.74 -10.97
C ALA A 125 -4.40 4.13 -11.57
N PHE A 126 -5.29 5.08 -11.27
CA PHE A 126 -5.16 6.48 -11.68
C PHE A 126 -5.19 7.41 -10.45
N PRO A 127 -4.14 7.40 -9.61
CA PRO A 127 -4.07 8.28 -8.45
C PRO A 127 -3.76 9.74 -8.80
N HIS A 128 -4.40 10.64 -8.05
CA HIS A 128 -4.15 12.08 -8.04
C HIS A 128 -3.35 12.52 -6.80
N SER A 129 -2.66 13.66 -6.88
CA SER A 129 -2.07 14.29 -5.69
C SER A 129 -3.15 14.99 -4.86
N ALA A 130 -3.13 14.82 -3.54
CA ALA A 130 -3.96 15.61 -2.64
C ALA A 130 -3.48 17.06 -2.48
N VAL A 131 -2.24 17.37 -2.85
CA VAL A 131 -1.66 18.73 -2.80
C VAL A 131 -1.92 19.48 -4.11
N ASN A 132 -1.91 18.76 -5.24
CA ASN A 132 -2.27 19.29 -6.55
C ASN A 132 -3.23 18.31 -7.25
N PRO A 133 -4.56 18.47 -7.08
CA PRO A 133 -5.56 17.57 -7.65
C PRO A 133 -5.49 17.39 -9.17
N ASP A 134 -4.96 18.37 -9.90
CA ASP A 134 -4.78 18.32 -11.35
C ASP A 134 -3.61 17.41 -11.77
N PHE A 135 -2.68 17.12 -10.85
CA PHE A 135 -1.59 16.20 -11.09
C PHE A 135 -2.00 14.75 -10.80
N SER A 136 -1.77 13.86 -11.76
CA SER A 136 -2.06 12.43 -11.66
C SER A 136 -1.00 11.58 -12.35
N ARG A 137 -1.04 10.27 -12.09
CA ARG A 137 -0.24 9.27 -12.82
C ARG A 137 -1.11 8.09 -13.23
N ILE A 138 -0.70 7.41 -14.29
CA ILE A 138 -1.27 6.11 -14.67
C ILE A 138 -0.29 5.04 -14.22
N TYR A 139 -0.76 4.11 -13.38
CA TYR A 139 -0.01 2.94 -12.96
C TYR A 139 -0.62 1.68 -13.56
N ARG A 140 0.17 0.95 -14.34
CA ARG A 140 -0.20 -0.36 -14.88
C ARG A 140 0.63 -1.44 -14.22
N TYR A 141 -0.04 -2.47 -13.75
CA TYR A 141 0.54 -3.54 -12.95
C TYR A 141 0.30 -4.88 -13.63
N ASP A 142 1.29 -5.77 -13.53
CA ASP A 142 1.05 -7.20 -13.44
C ASP A 142 1.43 -7.64 -12.02
N GLN A 143 0.53 -8.31 -11.32
CA GLN A 143 0.71 -8.57 -9.89
C GLN A 143 0.16 -9.92 -9.47
N LEU A 144 0.88 -10.52 -8.50
CA LEU A 144 0.44 -11.67 -7.73
C LEU A 144 -0.26 -11.14 -6.47
N VAL A 145 -1.54 -11.45 -6.28
CA VAL A 145 -2.33 -10.95 -5.16
C VAL A 145 -2.94 -12.10 -4.38
N ASP A 146 -2.69 -12.14 -3.08
CA ASP A 146 -3.39 -12.99 -2.13
C ASP A 146 -4.24 -12.14 -1.19
N LEU A 147 -5.53 -12.45 -1.09
CA LEU A 147 -6.45 -11.74 -0.22
C LEU A 147 -6.37 -12.38 1.17
N ALA A 148 -5.59 -11.85 2.10
CA ALA A 148 -5.46 -12.44 3.44
C ALA A 148 -6.76 -12.33 4.26
N MET A 149 -7.50 -11.22 4.12
CA MET A 149 -8.75 -10.95 4.85
C MET A 149 -9.65 -10.02 4.04
N SER A 150 -10.98 -10.19 4.15
CA SER A 150 -11.98 -9.26 3.64
C SER A 150 -13.34 -9.48 4.29
N THR A 151 -13.91 -8.43 4.87
CA THR A 151 -15.28 -8.46 5.40
C THR A 151 -16.32 -8.59 4.29
N ALA A 152 -16.09 -7.94 3.14
CA ALA A 152 -17.00 -7.90 2.00
C ALA A 152 -17.28 -9.28 1.37
N VAL A 153 -16.28 -10.19 1.40
CA VAL A 153 -16.44 -11.57 0.90
C VAL A 153 -16.46 -12.61 2.03
N GLY A 154 -16.58 -12.18 3.28
CA GLY A 154 -16.66 -13.08 4.44
C GLY A 154 -15.39 -13.92 4.69
N LYS A 155 -14.21 -13.42 4.29
CA LYS A 155 -12.93 -14.07 4.55
C LYS A 155 -12.29 -13.50 5.83
N PRO A 156 -12.35 -14.19 6.98
CA PRO A 156 -11.64 -13.75 8.18
C PRO A 156 -10.12 -13.85 7.98
N LEU A 157 -9.37 -13.10 8.77
CA LEU A 157 -7.91 -13.26 8.84
C LEU A 157 -7.58 -14.58 9.56
N ASP A 158 -6.76 -15.42 8.92
CA ASP A 158 -6.17 -16.61 9.55
C ASP A 158 -4.78 -16.26 10.11
N GLY A 159 -4.77 -15.54 11.23
CA GLY A 159 -3.57 -15.02 11.87
C GLY A 159 -3.86 -13.78 12.71
N THR A 160 -2.91 -12.85 12.77
CA THR A 160 -3.00 -11.64 13.60
C THR A 160 -2.65 -10.40 12.80
N VAL A 161 -3.23 -9.27 13.17
CA VAL A 161 -2.87 -7.97 12.62
C VAL A 161 -2.87 -6.94 13.74
N SER A 162 -1.85 -6.09 13.77
CA SER A 162 -1.74 -4.96 14.67
C SER A 162 -1.18 -3.79 13.88
N LEU A 163 -1.90 -2.66 13.92
CA LEU A 163 -1.48 -1.39 13.35
C LEU A 163 -1.46 -0.36 14.46
N SER A 164 -0.37 0.40 14.58
CA SER A 164 -0.28 1.48 15.55
C SER A 164 0.46 2.68 14.96
N SER A 165 0.07 3.87 15.38
CA SER A 165 0.76 5.10 14.98
C SER A 165 0.90 6.06 16.15
N SER A 166 2.07 6.66 16.28
CA SER A 166 2.33 7.82 17.13
C SER A 166 2.52 9.12 16.33
N ILE A 167 2.37 9.07 15.00
CA ILE A 167 2.56 10.22 14.11
C ILE A 167 1.37 11.20 14.32
N PRO A 168 1.60 12.45 14.77
CA PRO A 168 0.55 13.39 15.13
C PRO A 168 -0.47 13.64 14.03
N GLU A 169 -0.03 13.78 12.78
CA GLU A 169 -0.92 14.00 11.63
C GLU A 169 -1.82 12.80 11.31
N LEU A 170 -1.52 11.61 11.83
CA LEU A 170 -2.32 10.40 11.61
C LEU A 170 -3.27 10.09 12.77
N THR A 171 -3.21 10.84 13.87
CA THR A 171 -4.06 10.61 15.06
C THR A 171 -5.56 10.78 14.78
N GLY A 172 -5.94 11.59 13.79
CA GLY A 172 -7.34 11.68 13.36
C GLY A 172 -7.85 10.45 12.62
N ILE A 173 -6.92 9.65 12.06
CA ILE A 173 -7.21 8.49 11.21
C ILE A 173 -7.07 7.18 11.99
N PHE A 174 -5.97 7.03 12.74
CA PHE A 174 -5.62 5.84 13.52
C PHE A 174 -5.76 6.14 15.01
N ASN A 175 -7.00 6.19 15.49
CA ASN A 175 -7.35 6.45 16.89
C ASN A 175 -8.11 5.29 17.55
N GLY A 176 -8.24 4.15 16.86
CA GLY A 176 -8.98 2.97 17.29
C GLY A 176 -10.45 2.98 16.90
N ALA A 177 -10.96 4.05 16.27
CA ALA A 177 -12.31 4.06 15.70
C ALA A 177 -12.37 3.50 14.27
N GLU A 178 -11.21 3.34 13.62
CA GLU A 178 -11.13 2.73 12.31
C GLU A 178 -11.58 1.27 12.32
N SER A 179 -12.11 0.81 11.19
CA SER A 179 -12.45 -0.59 10.97
C SER A 179 -11.57 -1.16 9.87
N LEU A 180 -10.87 -2.26 10.17
CA LEU A 180 -10.12 -2.99 9.16
C LEU A 180 -11.09 -3.74 8.25
N VAL A 181 -11.09 -3.41 6.96
CA VAL A 181 -12.03 -3.97 5.98
C VAL A 181 -11.42 -5.14 5.20
N ALA A 182 -10.15 -5.03 4.81
CA ALA A 182 -9.47 -6.03 4.02
C ALA A 182 -7.94 -5.92 4.17
N ILE A 183 -7.26 -7.03 3.90
CA ILE A 183 -5.80 -7.10 3.78
C ILE A 183 -5.48 -7.83 2.48
N MET A 184 -4.68 -7.20 1.61
CA MET A 184 -4.12 -7.83 0.42
C MET A 184 -2.60 -7.96 0.58
N ASP A 185 -2.08 -9.17 0.42
CA ASP A 185 -0.66 -9.41 0.22
C ASP A 185 -0.36 -9.36 -1.28
N VAL A 186 0.62 -8.54 -1.66
CA VAL A 186 1.09 -8.41 -3.05
C VAL A 186 2.58 -8.70 -3.07
N PRO A 187 2.99 -9.98 -2.97
CA PRO A 187 4.39 -10.33 -2.80
C PRO A 187 5.25 -10.04 -4.03
N VAL A 188 4.62 -9.97 -5.21
CA VAL A 188 5.30 -9.70 -6.47
C VAL A 188 4.40 -8.82 -7.32
N TYR A 189 4.95 -7.73 -7.83
CA TYR A 189 4.35 -6.95 -8.89
C TYR A 189 5.41 -6.34 -9.80
N THR A 190 5.06 -6.11 -11.06
CA THR A 190 5.72 -5.14 -11.92
C THR A 190 4.82 -3.92 -12.02
N ARG A 191 5.40 -2.72 -12.13
CA ARG A 191 4.63 -1.49 -12.32
C ARG A 191 5.29 -0.62 -13.37
N GLN A 192 4.52 -0.28 -14.39
CA GLN A 192 4.85 0.78 -15.33
C GLN A 192 4.17 2.08 -14.88
N VAL A 193 4.89 3.19 -15.03
CA VAL A 193 4.43 4.52 -14.60
C VAL A 193 4.39 5.44 -15.81
N PHE A 194 3.24 6.07 -16.02
CA PHE A 194 3.03 7.06 -17.08
C PHE A 194 2.45 8.35 -16.50
N LEU A 195 2.68 9.44 -17.21
CA LEU A 195 1.85 10.65 -17.08
C LEU A 195 0.62 10.51 -18.00
N PRO A 196 -0.50 11.20 -17.69
CA PRO A 196 -1.68 11.24 -18.55
C PRO A 196 -1.38 11.68 -19.99
#